data_AF-R5DYZ6-F1
#
_entry.id   AF-R5DYZ6-F1
#
_cell.length_a   1.000
_cell.length_b   1.000
_cell.length_c   1.000
_cell.angle_alpha   90.00
_cell.angle_beta   90.00
_cell.angle_gamma   90.00
#
_symmetry.space_group_name_H-M   'P 1'
#
loop_
_entity.id
_entity.type
_entity.pdbx_description
1 polymer ?
#
loop_
_entity_poly.entity_id
_entity_poly.type
_entity_poly.pdbx_seq_one_letter_code
_entity_poly.pdbx_strand_id
1 'polypeptide(L)' 'MFKRKIYSKMQEWKKDSNGKTALLIEGARRIGKSTVVEEFAKMNMTAIY' A
#
# COMPACT_ATOMS: atom_id res chain seq x y z
N MET A 1 12.80 10.10 5.90
CA MET A 1 12.54 8.72 5.44
C MET A 1 11.92 8.81 4.05
N PHE A 2 12.53 8.20 3.02
CA PHE A 2 12.02 8.26 1.64
C PHE A 2 10.66 7.51 1.56
N LYS A 3 9.54 8.22 1.66
CA LYS A 3 8.23 7.65 1.30
C LYS A 3 8.26 7.36 -0.19
N ARG A 4 8.35 6.08 -0.56
CA ARG A 4 8.29 5.65 -1.96
C ARG A 4 6.97 6.13 -2.57
N LYS A 5 6.98 6.59 -3.84
CA LYS A 5 5.79 7.06 -4.57
C LYS A 5 4.61 6.08 -4.52
N ILE A 6 4.88 4.77 -4.44
CA ILE A 6 3.86 3.72 -4.31
C ILE A 6 3.05 3.82 -3.01
N TYR A 7 3.66 4.29 -1.91
CA TYR A 7 3.00 4.39 -0.61
C TYR A 7 1.86 5.40 -0.65
N SER A 8 2.10 6.59 -1.21
CA SER A 8 1.04 7.60 -1.38
C SER A 8 -0.10 7.08 -2.24
N LYS A 9 0.19 6.37 -3.34
CA LYS A 9 -0.84 5.76 -4.19
C LYS A 9 -1.68 4.71 -3.45
N MET A 10 -1.08 3.92 -2.56
CA MET A 10 -1.81 2.97 -1.72
C MET A 10 -2.70 3.68 -0.68
N GLN A 11 -2.24 4.81 -0.12
CA GLN A 11 -3.06 5.63 0.79
C GLN A 11 -4.26 6.25 0.07
N GLU A 12 -4.04 6.84 -1.11
CA GLU A 12 -5.10 7.42 -1.96
C GLU A 12 -6.12 6.35 -2.35
N TRP A 13 -5.67 5.20 -2.86
CA TRP A 13 -6.55 4.08 -3.18
C TRP A 13 -7.40 3.64 -1.99
N LYS A 14 -6.81 3.45 -0.81
CA LYS A 14 -7.54 3.02 0.39
C LYS A 14 -8.61 4.05 0.79
N LYS A 15 -8.25 5.34 0.75
CA LYS A 15 -9.15 6.45 1.09
C LYS A 15 -10.31 6.56 0.10
N ASP A 16 -10.03 6.54 -1.18
CA ASP A 16 -11.02 6.84 -2.22
C ASP A 16 -11.89 5.64 -2.56
N SER A 17 -11.32 4.43 -2.49
CA SER A 17 -12.06 3.19 -2.79
C SER A 17 -12.84 2.65 -1.60
N ASN A 18 -12.44 2.96 -0.37
CA ASN A 18 -13.05 2.47 0.87
C ASN A 18 -13.36 0.95 0.84
N GLY A 19 -12.41 0.14 0.35
CA GLY A 19 -12.53 -1.31 0.24
C GLY A 19 -13.39 -1.83 -0.92
N LYS A 20 -13.93 -0.96 -1.79
CA LYS A 20 -14.79 -1.36 -2.92
C LYS A 20 -14.04 -1.86 -4.15
N THR A 21 -12.73 -1.67 -4.20
CA THR A 21 -11.88 -2.05 -5.34
C THR A 21 -10.65 -2.79 -4.85
N ALA A 22 -9.98 -3.52 -5.74
CA ALA A 22 -8.67 -4.12 -5.49
C ALA A 22 -7.57 -3.27 -6.13
N LEU A 23 -6.40 -3.21 -5.49
CA LEU A 23 -5.21 -2.55 -6.04
C LEU A 23 -4.22 -3.59 -6.58
N LEU A 24 -3.89 -3.50 -7.87
CA LEU A 24 -2.86 -4.32 -8.50
C LEU A 24 -1.50 -3.61 -8.46
N ILE A 25 -0.47 -4.28 -7.96
CA ILE A 25 0.89 -3.75 -7.88
C ILE A 25 1.84 -4.58 -8.73
N GLU A 26 2.26 -4.02 -9.86
CA GLU A 26 3.13 -4.67 -10.84
C GLU A 26 4.57 -4.15 -10.80
N GLY A 27 5.50 -4.93 -11.34
CA GLY A 27 6.90 -4.54 -11.49
C GLY A 27 7.86 -5.73 -11.56
N ALA A 28 9.16 -5.45 -11.74
CA ALA A 28 10.20 -6.48 -11.87
C ALA A 28 10.27 -7.45 -10.66
N ARG A 29 10.77 -8.66 -10.89
CA ARG A 29 11.00 -9.65 -9.82
C ARG A 29 12.03 -9.12 -8.81
N ARG A 30 11.89 -9.50 -7.53
CA ARG A 30 12.82 -9.16 -6.41
C ARG A 30 12.98 -7.67 -6.08
N ILE A 31 12.04 -6.81 -6.47
CA ILE A 31 12.08 -5.36 -6.18
C ILE A 31 11.45 -4.97 -4.82
N GLY A 32 11.05 -5.95 -4.00
CA GLY A 32 10.45 -5.72 -2.67
C GLY A 32 9.00 -5.26 -2.70
N LYS A 33 8.18 -5.75 -3.65
CA LYS A 33 6.74 -5.43 -3.74
C LYS A 33 5.95 -5.96 -2.55
N SER A 34 6.18 -7.21 -2.13
CA SER A 34 5.53 -7.78 -0.94
C SER A 34 5.90 -7.00 0.32
N THR A 35 7.18 -6.67 0.49
CA THR A 35 7.68 -5.91 1.63
C THR A 35 6.95 -4.58 1.82
N VAL A 36 6.74 -3.81 0.74
CA VAL A 36 6.05 -2.51 0.86
C VAL A 36 4.56 -2.66 1.15
N VAL A 37 3.92 -3.74 0.67
CA VAL A 37 2.51 -4.04 0.95
C VAL A 37 2.31 -4.48 2.39
N GLU A 38 3.18 -5.35 2.91
CA GLU A 38 3.13 -5.82 4.29
C GLU A 38 3.34 -4.68 5.29
N GLU A 39 4.35 -3.83 5.06
CA GLU A 39 4.60 -2.67 5.91
C GLU A 39 3.45 -1.65 5.84
N PHE A 40 2.86 -1.44 4.66
CA PHE A 40 1.67 -0.63 4.52
C PHE A 40 0.49 -1.21 5.32
N ALA A 41 0.26 -2.52 5.24
CA ALA A 41 -0.81 -3.20 5.96
C ALA A 41 -0.63 -3.07 7.49
N LYS A 42 0.57 -3.34 8.01
CA LYS A 42 0.88 -3.20 9.45
C LYS A 42 0.64 -1.77 9.94
N MET A 43 1.14 -0.76 9.23
CA MET A 43 0.95 0.65 9.61
C MET A 43 -0.51 1.08 9.58
N ASN A 44 -1.31 0.56 8.65
CA ASN A 44 -2.70 0.99 8.46
C ASN A 44 -3.73 0.12 9.22
N MET A 45 -3.33 -1.00 9.80
CA MET A 45 -4.19 -1.89 10.60
C MET A 45 -4.48 -1.30 11.98
N THR A 46 -3.53 -0.57 12.57
CA THR A 46 -3.72 0.12 13.86
C THR A 46 -4.67 1.32 13.77
N ALA A 47 -4.91 1.87 12.57
CA ALA A 47 -5.71 3.09 12.38
C ALA A 47 -7.23 2.85 12.29
N ILE A 48 -7.72 1.64 12.57
CA ILE A 48 -9.15 1.27 12.48
C ILE A 48 -9.78 1.00 13.87
N TYR A 49 -9.04 1.22 14.96
CA TYR A 49 -9.58 1.12 16.33
C TYR A 49 -9.55 2.47 17.04
#